data_AF-A0A943S861-F1
#
_entry.id   AF-A0A943S861-F1
#
_cell.length_a   1.000
_cell.length_b   1.000
_cell.length_c   1.000
_cell.angle_alpha   90.00
_cell.angle_beta   90.00
_cell.angle_gamma   90.00
#
_symmetry.space_group_name_H-M   'P 1'
#
loop_
_entity.id
_entity.type
_entity.pdbx_description
1 polymer ?
#
loop_
_entity_poly.entity_id
_entity_poly.type
_entity_poly.pdbx_seq_one_letter_code
_entity_poly.pdbx_strand_id
1 'polypeptide(L)' 'MEEAFSKITSIVEQLEAPEITLEESMKLYRQGVELLTECGKSLDRIEKEMIVLTEEGEIKNGTLE' A
#
# COMPACT_ATOMS: atom_id res chain seq x y z
N MET A 1 -5.45 4.57 -2.60
CA MET A 1 -4.57 4.23 -1.47
C MET A 1 -5.37 3.96 -0.20
N GLU A 2 -6.29 4.85 0.18
CA GLU A 2 -7.22 4.64 1.31
C GLU A 2 -7.97 3.30 1.27
N GLU A 3 -8.48 2.91 0.09
CA GLU A 3 -9.15 1.62 -0.08
C GLU A 3 -8.23 0.42 0.19
N ALA A 4 -6.95 0.52 -0.18
CA ALA A 4 -5.99 -0.55 0.09
C ALA A 4 -5.68 -0.67 1.58
N PHE A 5 -5.59 0.46 2.30
CA PHE A 5 -5.45 0.45 3.75
C PHE A 5 -6.69 -0.13 4.43
N SER A 6 -7.89 0.24 3.99
CA SER A 6 -9.13 -0.34 4.52
C SER A 6 -9.18 -1.85 4.33
N LYS A 7 -8.75 -2.37 3.17
CA LYS A 7 -8.65 -3.81 2.91
C LYS A 7 -7.60 -4.48 3.80
N ILE A 8 -6.43 -3.87 3.99
CA ILE A 8 -5.39 -4.38 4.91
C ILE A 8 -5.93 -4.48 6.34
N THR A 9 -6.60 -3.44 6.84
CA THR A 9 -7.21 -3.48 8.19
C THR A 9 -8.20 -4.63 8.31
N SER A 10 -9.09 -4.81 7.32
CA SER A 10 -10.04 -5.93 7.33
C SER A 10 -9.36 -7.30 7.26
N ILE A 11 -8.24 -7.42 6.53
CA ILE A 11 -7.44 -8.65 6.49
C ILE A 11 -6.83 -8.94 7.87
N VAL A 12 -6.29 -7.92 8.55
CA VAL A 12 -5.73 -8.05 9.90
C VAL A 12 -6.81 -8.48 10.90
N GLU A 13 -7.98 -7.84 10.88
CA GLU A 13 -9.11 -8.21 11.74
C GLU A 13 -9.52 -9.68 11.55
N GLN A 14 -9.57 -10.16 10.30
CA GLN A 14 -9.89 -11.56 10.01
C GLN A 14 -8.77 -12.52 10.47
N LEU A 15 -7.50 -12.12 10.37
CA LEU A 15 -6.36 -12.91 10.84
C LEU A 15 -6.34 -13.06 12.37
N GLU A 16 -6.91 -12.10 13.10
CA GLU A 16 -7.04 -12.13 14.56
C GLU A 16 -8.25 -12.93 15.04
N ALA A 17 -9.14 -13.35 14.14
CA ALA A 17 -10.33 -14.11 14.49
C ALA A 17 -9.95 -15.48 15.10
N PRO A 18 -10.51 -15.86 16.26
CA PRO A 18 -10.12 -17.07 16.97
C PRO A 18 -10.50 -18.37 16.25
N GLU A 19 -11.41 -18.32 15.28
CA GLU A 19 -11.91 -19.46 14.51
C GLU A 19 -11.26 -19.62 13.14
N ILE A 20 -10.29 -18.77 12.79
CA ILE A 20 -9.62 -18.83 11.49
C ILE A 20 -8.79 -20.11 11.35
N THR A 21 -8.93 -20.79 10.21
CA THR A 21 -8.10 -21.94 9.89
C THR A 21 -6.71 -21.52 9.39
N LEU A 22 -5.73 -22.41 9.48
CA LEU A 22 -4.38 -22.18 8.93
C LEU A 22 -4.40 -21.90 7.41
N GLU A 23 -5.29 -22.57 6.68
CA GLU A 23 -5.40 -22.38 5.23
C GLU A 23 -5.94 -20.98 4.89
N GLU A 24 -6.97 -20.54 5.60
CA GLU A 24 -7.55 -19.21 5.46
C GLU A 24 -6.55 -18.12 5.87
N SER A 25 -5.82 -18.33 6.97
CA SER A 25 -4.81 -17.36 7.41
C SER A 25 -3.67 -17.22 6.41
N MET A 26 -3.22 -18.33 5.81
CA MET A 26 -2.25 -18.29 4.72
C MET A 26 -2.77 -17.57 3.48
N LYS A 27 -4.06 -17.74 3.15
CA LYS A 27 -4.68 -17.04 2.01
C LYS A 27 -4.77 -15.54 2.27
N LEU A 28 -5.26 -15.14 3.43
CA LEU A 28 -5.39 -13.73 3.85
C LEU A 28 -4.02 -13.06 3.95
N TYR A 29 -3.01 -13.75 4.50
CA TYR A 29 -1.64 -13.25 4.55
C TYR A 29 -1.09 -12.95 3.15
N ARG A 30 -1.23 -13.90 2.19
CA ARG A 30 -0.80 -13.66 0.80
C ARG A 30 -1.50 -12.48 0.17
N GLN A 31 -2.82 -12.35 0.38
CA GLN A 31 -3.59 -11.21 -0.10
C GLN A 31 -3.09 -9.88 0.48
N GLY A 32 -2.77 -9.85 1.78
CA GLY A 32 -2.20 -8.68 2.42
C GLY A 32 -0.83 -8.29 1.85
N VAL A 33 0.06 -9.27 1.65
CA VAL A 33 1.39 -9.04 1.06
C VAL A 33 1.29 -8.52 -0.38
N GLU A 34 0.38 -9.06 -1.18
CA GLU A 34 0.15 -8.62 -2.55
C GLU A 34 -0.38 -7.17 -2.60
N LEU A 35 -1.36 -6.85 -1.75
CA LEU A 35 -1.87 -5.47 -1.62
C LEU A 35 -0.78 -4.48 -1.22
N LEU A 36 0.07 -4.82 -0.25
CA LEU A 36 1.19 -3.97 0.17
C LEU A 36 2.20 -3.77 -0.97
N THR A 37 2.47 -4.83 -1.74
CA THR A 37 3.39 -4.77 -2.89
C THR A 37 2.87 -3.82 -3.95
N GLU A 38 1.57 -3.87 -4.27
CA GLU A 38 0.95 -2.96 -5.24
C GLU A 38 0.91 -1.51 -4.73
N CYS A 39 0.66 -1.29 -3.44
CA CYS A 39 0.80 0.04 -2.83
C CYS A 39 2.21 0.61 -3.00
N GLY A 40 3.24 -0.19 -2.73
CA GLY A 40 4.63 0.21 -2.91
C GLY A 40 4.93 0.62 -4.36
N LYS A 41 4.51 -0.18 -5.35
CA LYS A 41 4.68 0.16 -6.77
C LYS A 41 3.97 1.45 -7.16
N SER A 42 2.78 1.71 -6.60
CA SER A 42 2.03 2.93 -6.87
C SER A 42 2.77 4.16 -6.30
N LEU A 43 3.30 4.05 -5.08
CA LEU A 43 4.11 5.10 -4.46
C LEU A 43 5.39 5.38 -5.26
N ASP A 44 6.13 4.33 -5.65
CA ASP A 44 7.33 4.46 -6.48
C ASP A 44 7.04 5.18 -7.81
N ARG A 45 5.86 4.92 -8.39
CA ARG A 45 5.43 5.58 -9.61
C ARG A 45 5.15 7.06 -9.38
N ILE A 46 4.43 7.40 -8.31
CA ILE A 46 4.13 8.78 -7.93
C ILE A 46 5.43 9.54 -7.65
N GLU A 47 6.39 8.92 -6.95
CA GLU A 47 7.70 9.51 -6.68
C GLU A 47 8.46 9.81 -7.98
N LYS A 48 8.49 8.86 -8.92
CA LYS A 48 9.14 9.07 -10.24
C LYS A 48 8.45 10.15 -11.07
N GLU A 49 7.12 10.17 -11.11
CA GLU A 49 6.36 11.21 -11.79
C GLU A 49 6.64 12.59 -11.17
N MET A 50 6.76 12.67 -9.84
CA MET A 50 7.14 13.90 -9.13
C MET A 50 8.56 14.35 -9.51
N ILE A 51 9.54 13.43 -9.55
CA ILE A 51 10.92 13.75 -9.96
C ILE A 51 10.94 14.35 -11.37
N VAL A 52 10.27 13.72 -12.34
CA VAL A 52 10.22 14.22 -13.72
C VAL A 52 9.60 15.63 -13.79
N LEU A 53 8.50 15.88 -13.06
CA LEU A 53 7.88 17.20 -12.98
C LEU A 53 8.82 18.26 -12.37
N THR A 54 9.63 17.88 -11.37
CA THR A 54 10.62 18.78 -10.78
C THR A 54 11.82 19.05 -11.68
N GLU A 55 12.23 18.08 -12.52
CA GLU A 55 13.34 18.21 -13.48
C GLU A 55 12.94 19.00 -14.75
N GLU A 56 11.67 18.93 -15.17
CA GLU A 56 11.14 19.68 -16.33
C GLU A 56 10.73 21.12 -16.00
N GLY A 57 10.87 21.56 -14.75
CA GLY A 57 10.93 22.99 -14.40
C GLY A 57 9.67 23.64 -13.81
N GLU A 58 8.70 22.88 -13.28
CA GLU A 58 7.63 23.46 -12.47
C GLU A 58 7.19 22.50 -11.35
N ILE A 59 7.80 22.61 -10.15
CA ILE A 59 7.14 22.90 -8.86
C ILE A 59 8.20 23.48 -7.90
N LYS A 60 8.18 24.79 -7.69
CA LYS A 60 8.73 25.40 -6.47
C LYS A 60 7.60 25.48 -5.44
N ASN A 61 7.78 24.77 -4.33
CA ASN A 61 7.22 25.00 -2.98
C ASN A 61 6.48 23.78 -2.41
N GLY A 62 7.12 23.18 -1.42
CA GLY A 62 6.55 22.13 -0.58
C GLY A 62 7.65 21.39 0.18
N THR A 63 8.40 22.10 1.03
CA THR A 63 9.28 21.51 2.03
C THR A 63 8.64 20.29 2.68
N LEU A 64 9.33 19.16 2.68
CA LEU A 64 9.14 18.12 3.68
C LEU A 64 10.52 17.84 4.27
N GLU A 65 10.78 18.49 5.41
CA GLU A 65 11.71 17.99 6.43
C GLU A 65 11.26 16.62 6.93
#